data_AF-A0A1F8YL51-F1
#
_entry.id   AF-A0A1F8YL51-F1
#
_cell.length_a   1.000
_cell.length_b   1.000
_cell.length_c   1.000
_cell.angle_alpha   90.00
_cell.angle_beta   90.00
_cell.angle_gamma   90.00
#
_symmetry.space_group_name_H-M   'P 1'
#
loop_
_entity.id
_entity.type
_entity.pdbx_description
1 polymer ?
#
loop_
_entity_poly.entity_id
_entity_poly.type
_entity_poly.pdbx_seq_one_letter_code
_entity_poly.pdbx_strand_id
1 'polypeptide(L)'
;MQYTEGQKTEFRKSFAARRRRQLMVSVPMFPLIFGVILLEKRGQAADIGVEAGSLVLFLFLAIAGAIAFSLWNWRCPACRRYLGKQMNPRFCSECGVGLHQAVGTPTAG
;
A
#
# COMPACT_ATOMS: atom_id res chain seq x y z
N MET A 1 19.26 16.45 -9.47
CA MET A 1 18.93 15.82 -10.76
C MET A 1 17.83 16.63 -11.42
N GLN A 2 18.02 17.11 -12.65
CA GLN A 2 16.95 17.76 -13.41
C GLN A 2 16.25 16.69 -14.27
N TYR A 3 14.93 16.59 -14.11
CA TYR A 3 14.08 15.67 -14.89
C TYR A 3 13.26 16.47 -15.89
N THR A 4 13.01 15.90 -17.08
CA THR A 4 12.11 16.53 -18.06
C THR A 4 10.66 16.51 -17.56
N GLU A 5 9.81 17.40 -18.07
CA GLU A 5 8.37 17.42 -17.73
C GLU A 5 7.66 16.10 -18.11
N GLY A 6 8.11 15.45 -19.18
CA GLY A 6 7.67 14.11 -19.56
C GLY A 6 7.97 13.07 -18.47
N GLN A 7 9.21 13.03 -17.98
CA GLN A 7 9.62 12.10 -16.92
C GLN A 7 8.86 12.34 -15.60
N LYS A 8 8.69 13.61 -15.21
CA LYS A 8 7.91 13.95 -14.00
C LYS A 8 6.47 13.44 -14.09
N THR A 9 5.87 13.52 -15.27
CA THR A 9 4.50 13.05 -15.50
C THR A 9 4.40 11.53 -15.40
N GLU A 10 5.38 10.81 -15.94
CA GLU A 10 5.47 9.35 -15.84
C GLU A 10 5.67 8.87 -14.39
N PHE A 11 6.52 9.58 -13.63
CA PHE A 11 6.71 9.30 -12.20
C PHE A 11 5.41 9.47 -11.40
N ARG A 12 4.63 10.53 -11.66
CA ARG A 12 3.32 10.74 -11.01
C ARG A 12 2.34 9.62 -11.34
N LYS A 13 2.23 9.24 -12.62
CA LYS A 13 1.37 8.11 -13.05
C LYS A 13 1.77 6.81 -12.37
N SER A 14 3.07 6.52 -12.34
CA SER A 14 3.64 5.34 -11.68
C SER A 14 3.35 5.33 -10.17
N PHE A 15 3.49 6.47 -9.50
CA PHE A 15 3.19 6.60 -8.08
C PHE A 15 1.70 6.39 -7.78
N ALA A 16 0.81 6.99 -8.58
CA ALA A 16 -0.64 6.80 -8.46
C ALA A 16 -1.04 5.31 -8.62
N ALA A 17 -0.43 4.60 -9.58
CA ALA A 17 -0.66 3.16 -9.77
C ALA A 17 -0.17 2.31 -8.57
N ARG A 18 0.98 2.66 -7.97
CA ARG A 18 1.49 1.99 -6.76
C ARG A 18 0.57 2.23 -5.56
N ARG A 19 0.08 3.46 -5.38
CA ARG A 19 -0.87 3.80 -4.32
C ARG A 19 -2.21 3.08 -4.49
N ARG A 20 -2.75 3.01 -5.71
CA ARG A 20 -3.98 2.25 -6.01
C ARG A 20 -3.82 0.76 -5.67
N ARG A 21 -2.68 0.16 -6.03
CA ARG A 21 -2.37 -1.24 -5.67
C ARG A 21 -2.28 -1.43 -4.16
N GLN A 22 -1.66 -0.49 -3.45
CA GLN A 22 -1.60 -0.52 -1.98
C GLN A 22 -3.00 -0.50 -1.35
N LEU A 23 -3.90 0.35 -1.85
CA LEU A 23 -5.30 0.41 -1.40
C LEU A 23 -6.06 -0.88 -1.74
N MET A 24 -5.88 -1.43 -2.93
CA MET A 24 -6.49 -2.69 -3.34
C MET A 24 -6.06 -3.88 -2.47
N VAL A 25 -4.87 -3.85 -1.87
CA VAL A 25 -4.41 -4.90 -0.93
C VAL A 25 -4.84 -4.61 0.51
N SER A 26 -4.68 -3.37 0.96
CA SER A 26 -4.96 -3.00 2.36
C SER A 26 -6.44 -2.94 2.70
N VAL A 27 -7.30 -2.45 1.80
CA VAL A 27 -8.75 -2.34 2.04
C VAL A 27 -9.42 -3.70 2.27
N PRO A 28 -9.19 -4.75 1.46
CA PRO A 28 -9.80 -6.07 1.71
C PRO A 28 -9.16 -6.84 2.87
N MET A 29 -7.93 -6.48 3.29
CA MET A 29 -7.30 -7.08 4.47
C MET A 29 -8.11 -6.83 5.75
N PHE A 30 -8.70 -5.64 5.91
CA PHE A 30 -9.53 -5.31 7.08
C PHE A 30 -10.76 -6.20 7.27
N PRO A 31 -11.70 -6.32 6.31
CA PRO A 31 -12.85 -7.19 6.45
C PRO A 31 -12.45 -8.67 6.52
N LEU A 32 -11.34 -9.06 5.90
CA LEU A 32 -10.82 -10.42 6.01
C LEU A 32 -10.38 -10.75 7.44
N ILE A 33 -9.52 -9.91 8.04
CA ILE A 33 -9.08 -10.08 9.44
C ILE A 33 -10.28 -10.01 10.38
N PHE A 34 -11.18 -9.04 10.18
CA PHE A 34 -12.35 -8.86 11.01
C PHE A 34 -13.33 -10.04 10.92
N GLY A 35 -13.56 -10.58 9.72
CA GLY A 35 -14.40 -11.75 9.51
C GLY A 35 -13.85 -12.99 10.20
N VAL A 36 -12.53 -13.20 10.11
CA VAL A 36 -11.83 -14.30 10.80
C VAL A 36 -12.01 -14.19 12.33
N ILE A 37 -11.80 -13.01 12.91
CA ILE A 37 -11.99 -12.77 14.35
C ILE A 37 -13.45 -13.02 14.77
N LEU A 38 -14.42 -12.59 13.97
CA LEU A 38 -15.85 -12.83 14.24
C LEU A 38 -16.23 -14.31 14.19
N LEU A 39 -15.71 -15.05 13.21
CA LEU A 39 -15.92 -16.49 13.06
C LEU A 39 -15.37 -17.27 14.26
N GLU A 40 -14.16 -16.93 14.68
CA GLU A 40 -13.52 -17.54 15.85
C GLU A 40 -14.30 -17.24 17.13
N LYS A 41 -14.70 -15.98 17.36
CA LYS A 41 -15.50 -15.58 18.52
C LYS A 41 -16.86 -16.28 18.62
N ARG A 42 -17.47 -16.65 17.49
CA ARG A 42 -18.75 -17.37 17.47
C ARG A 42 -18.59 -18.88 17.67
N GLY A 43 -17.37 -19.41 17.74
CA GLY A 43 -17.10 -20.85 17.78
C GLY A 43 -17.36 -21.56 16.45
N GLN A 44 -17.79 -20.83 15.42
CA GLN A 44 -18.18 -21.38 14.11
C GLN A 44 -16.98 -21.72 13.22
N ALA A 45 -15.76 -21.34 13.62
CA ALA A 45 -14.54 -21.69 12.90
C ALA A 45 -14.30 -23.21 12.84
N ALA A 46 -14.70 -23.95 13.89
CA ALA A 46 -14.63 -25.40 13.92
C ALA A 46 -15.68 -26.06 13.01
N ASP A 47 -16.87 -25.46 12.89
CA ASP A 47 -17.97 -25.97 12.06
C ASP A 47 -17.67 -25.90 10.55
N ILE A 48 -16.81 -24.98 10.13
CA ILE A 48 -16.28 -24.88 8.75
C ILE A 48 -15.02 -25.72 8.54
N GLY A 49 -14.62 -26.54 9.51
CA GLY A 49 -13.48 -27.46 9.41
C GLY A 49 -12.11 -26.77 9.44
N VAL A 50 -12.04 -25.53 9.94
CA VAL A 50 -10.78 -24.78 9.98
C VAL A 50 -10.17 -24.90 11.38
N GLU A 51 -9.06 -25.63 11.47
CA GLU A 51 -8.30 -25.77 12.71
C GLU A 51 -7.73 -24.41 13.14
N ALA A 52 -7.87 -24.07 14.43
CA ALA A 52 -7.42 -22.78 14.98
C ALA A 52 -5.93 -22.49 14.68
N GLY A 53 -5.07 -23.53 14.70
CA GLY A 53 -3.65 -23.39 14.33
C GLY A 53 -3.44 -22.96 12.87
N SER A 54 -4.26 -23.43 11.94
CA SER A 54 -4.20 -23.05 10.53
C SER A 54 -4.66 -21.60 10.32
N LEU A 55 -5.64 -21.15 11.09
CA LEU A 55 -6.18 -19.78 11.05
C LEU A 55 -5.13 -18.74 11.48
N VAL A 56 -4.42 -19.03 12.58
CA VAL A 56 -3.33 -18.19 13.10
C VAL A 56 -2.17 -18.11 12.09
N LEU A 57 -1.76 -19.25 11.52
CA LEU A 57 -0.71 -19.28 10.51
C LEU A 57 -1.12 -18.48 9.26
N PHE A 58 -2.37 -18.62 8.81
CA PHE A 58 -2.89 -17.88 7.66
C PHE A 58 -2.86 -16.36 7.90
N LEU A 59 -3.34 -15.89 9.05
CA LEU A 59 -3.27 -14.48 9.42
C LEU A 59 -1.83 -13.97 9.48
N PHE A 60 -0.93 -14.75 10.07
CA PHE A 60 0.49 -14.41 10.14
C PHE A 60 1.11 -14.24 8.76
N LEU A 61 0.89 -15.20 7.85
CA LEU A 61 1.37 -15.14 6.47
C LEU A 61 0.75 -13.98 5.69
N ALA A 62 -0.54 -13.71 5.88
CA ALA A 62 -1.22 -12.60 5.23
C ALA A 62 -0.64 -11.25 5.67
N ILE A 63 -0.40 -11.05 6.97
CA ILE A 63 0.22 -9.84 7.51
C ILE A 63 1.66 -9.70 7.02
N ALA A 64 2.46 -10.77 7.09
CA ALA A 64 3.84 -10.77 6.61
C ALA A 64 3.92 -10.45 5.11
N GLY A 65 3.05 -11.05 4.30
CA GLY A 65 2.92 -10.78 2.87
C GLY A 65 2.51 -9.34 2.57
N ALA A 66 1.53 -8.79 3.31
CA ALA A 66 1.11 -7.40 3.17
C ALA A 66 2.24 -6.42 3.51
N ILE A 67 3.02 -6.69 4.56
CA ILE A 67 4.18 -5.87 4.94
C ILE A 67 5.26 -5.95 3.87
N ALA A 68 5.63 -7.15 3.41
CA ALA A 68 6.65 -7.33 2.37
C ALA A 68 6.24 -6.65 1.06
N PHE A 69 4.98 -6.83 0.63
CA PHE A 69 4.41 -6.15 -0.52
C PHE A 69 4.46 -4.63 -0.33
N SER A 70 4.07 -4.13 0.84
CA SER A 70 4.14 -2.70 1.16
C SER A 70 5.55 -2.17 1.03
N LEU A 71 6.55 -2.82 1.60
CA LEU A 71 7.94 -2.37 1.54
C LEU A 71 8.51 -2.38 0.11
N TRP A 72 8.12 -3.38 -0.69
CA TRP A 72 8.58 -3.49 -2.07
C TRP A 72 7.90 -2.47 -3.01
N ASN A 73 6.58 -2.31 -2.87
CA ASN A 73 5.76 -1.41 -3.68
C ASN A 73 5.93 0.07 -3.27
N TRP A 74 6.18 0.35 -1.98
CA TRP A 74 6.29 1.71 -1.41
C TRP A 74 7.68 2.33 -1.60
N ARG A 75 8.09 2.43 -2.86
CA ARG A 75 9.37 3.01 -3.28
C ARG A 75 9.14 4.13 -4.27
N CYS A 76 10.08 5.07 -4.32
CA CYS A 76 10.07 6.17 -5.27
C CYS A 76 10.20 5.63 -6.71
N PRO A 77 9.38 6.07 -7.68
CA PRO A 77 9.53 5.65 -9.08
C PRO A 77 10.80 6.19 -9.74
N ALA A 78 11.37 7.29 -9.25
CA ALA A 78 12.59 7.88 -9.80
C ALA A 78 13.87 7.26 -9.20
N CYS A 79 14.04 7.31 -7.87
CA CYS A 79 15.28 6.86 -7.21
C CYS A 79 15.19 5.46 -6.57
N ARG A 80 14.01 4.81 -6.60
CA ARG A 80 13.74 3.49 -5.99
C ARG A 80 14.01 3.39 -4.48
N ARG A 81 14.29 4.50 -3.80
CA ARG A 81 14.38 4.56 -2.34
C ARG A 81 13.01 4.46 -1.69
N TYR A 82 12.99 4.00 -0.45
CA TYR A 82 11.77 3.88 0.34
C TYR A 82 11.17 5.26 0.62
N LEU A 83 9.84 5.39 0.51
CA LEU A 83 9.14 6.68 0.66
C LEU A 83 8.78 7.05 2.10
N GLY A 84 9.22 6.24 3.07
CA GLY A 84 8.91 6.44 4.47
C GLY A 84 7.48 6.03 4.82
N LYS A 85 7.02 6.47 5.99
CA LYS A 85 5.74 6.07 6.60
C LYS A 85 4.52 6.86 6.07
N GLN A 86 4.75 7.92 5.30
CA GLN A 86 3.65 8.73 4.78
C GLN A 86 2.88 7.96 3.70
N MET A 87 1.55 7.90 3.80
CA MET A 87 0.68 7.31 2.78
C MET A 87 0.48 8.20 1.54
N ASN A 88 0.73 9.51 1.64
CA ASN A 88 0.58 10.43 0.51
C ASN A 88 1.65 11.52 0.50
N PRO A 89 2.95 11.16 0.39
CA PRO A 89 4.03 12.13 0.29
C PRO A 89 3.86 12.96 -0.99
N ARG A 90 3.93 14.29 -0.86
CA ARG A 90 3.94 15.19 -2.03
C ARG A 90 5.25 15.08 -2.80
N PHE A 91 6.36 14.89 -2.09
CA PHE A 91 7.71 14.79 -2.63
C PHE A 91 8.43 13.58 -2.03
N CYS A 92 9.39 13.02 -2.78
CA CYS A 92 10.31 12.02 -2.24
C CYS A 92 11.34 12.69 -1.31
N SER A 93 11.52 12.18 -0.09
CA SER A 93 12.52 12.68 0.88
C SER A 93 13.97 12.53 0.41
N GLU A 94 14.23 11.61 -0.52
CA GLU A 94 15.57 11.25 -0.95
C GLU A 94 16.01 12.01 -2.21
N CYS A 95 15.14 12.10 -3.22
CA CYS A 95 15.46 12.75 -4.50
C CYS A 95 14.65 14.00 -4.81
N GLY A 96 13.67 14.37 -3.96
CA GLY A 96 12.87 15.58 -4.13
C GLY A 96 11.83 15.54 -5.27
N VAL A 97 11.70 14.43 -6.01
CA VAL A 97 10.73 14.35 -7.11
C VAL A 97 9.31 14.52 -6.60
N GLY A 98 8.49 15.29 -7.32
CA GLY A 98 7.07 15.47 -7.01
C GLY A 98 6.27 14.22 -7.40
N LEU A 99 5.63 13.59 -6.41
CA LEU A 99 4.91 12.32 -6.55
C LEU A 99 3.40 12.53 -6.73
N HIS A 100 2.87 13.64 -6.22
CA HIS A 100 1.45 13.98 -6.30
C HIS A 100 1.31 15.45 -6.69
N GLN A 101 0.32 15.80 -7.51
CA GLN A 101 -0.02 17.21 -7.74
C GLN A 101 -0.75 17.74 -6.52
N ALA A 102 -0.30 18.84 -5.91
CA ALA A 102 -1.10 19.50 -4.89
C ALA A 102 -2.45 19.85 -5.53
N VAL A 103 -3.53 19.25 -5.03
CA VAL A 103 -4.88 19.72 -5.33
C VAL A 103 -4.94 21.13 -4.74
N GLY A 104 -4.69 22.16 -5.55
CA GLY A 104 -4.71 23.56 -5.09
C GLY A 104 -3.68 24.53 -5.67
N THR A 105 -2.72 24.15 -6.53
CA THR A 105 -1.93 25.16 -7.24
C THR A 105 -2.61 25.51 -8.57
N PRO A 106 -3.17 26.73 -8.73
CA PRO A 106 -3.72 27.15 -10.00
C PRO A 106 -2.60 27.12 -11.05
N THR A 107 -2.90 26.51 -12.17
CA THR A 107 -2.14 26.68 -13.41
C THR A 107 -2.11 28.16 -13.73
N ALA A 108 -0.93 28.79 -13.62
CA ALA A 108 -0.72 30.11 -14.19
C ALA A 108 -0.96 29.99 -15.71
N GLY A 109 -2.01 30.67 -16.19
CA GLY A 109 -2.28 30.87 -17.60
C GLY A 109 -1.33 31.89 -18.22
#